data_AF-A0A7X8CZ60-F1
#
_entry.id   AF-A0A7X8CZ60-F1
#
_cell.length_a   1.000
_cell.length_b   1.000
_cell.length_c   1.000
_cell.angle_alpha   90.00
_cell.angle_beta   90.00
_cell.angle_gamma   90.00
#
_symmetry.space_group_name_H-M   'P 1'
#
loop_
_entity.id
_entity.type
_entity.pdbx_description
1 polymer ?
#
loop_
_entity_poly.entity_id
_entity_poly.type
_entity_poly.pdbx_seq_one_letter_code
_entity_poly.pdbx_strand_id
1 'polypeptide(L)'
;MVAMYARNSKTKGWWDAVTVVIWGSTAKLAAESEVIQLKLRELLQVGVHVSACKACADQFGVTGKLTEMGVEVVYWGVPLTEILKNREPLLTI
;
A
#
# COMPACT_ATOMS: atom_id res chain seq x y z
N MET A 1 -4.52 -12.36 1.55
CA MET A 1 -3.87 -12.76 0.29
C MET A 1 -2.98 -11.66 -0.31
N VAL A 2 -3.40 -10.39 -0.30
CA VAL A 2 -2.62 -9.23 -0.81
C VAL A 2 -1.13 -9.28 -0.40
N ALA A 3 -0.83 -9.31 0.91
CA ALA A 3 0.55 -9.31 1.40
C ALA A 3 1.36 -10.54 0.94
N MET A 4 0.75 -11.72 0.87
CA MET A 4 1.42 -12.94 0.41
C MET A 4 1.81 -12.83 -1.07
N TYR A 5 0.90 -12.35 -1.91
CA TYR A 5 1.17 -12.17 -3.34
C TYR A 5 2.21 -11.07 -3.58
N ALA A 6 2.09 -9.91 -2.93
CA ALA A 6 3.05 -8.82 -3.06
C ALA A 6 4.46 -9.23 -2.63
N ARG A 7 4.58 -9.88 -1.46
CA ARG A 7 5.87 -10.41 -0.96
C ARG A 7 6.48 -11.38 -1.94
N ASN A 8 5.74 -12.40 -2.36
CA ASN A 8 6.27 -13.43 -3.27
C ASN A 8 6.59 -12.86 -4.64
N SER A 9 5.80 -11.93 -5.16
CA SER A 9 6.06 -11.27 -6.44
C SER A 9 7.41 -10.56 -6.43
N LYS A 10 7.71 -9.86 -5.34
CA LYS A 10 8.99 -9.18 -5.17
C LYS A 10 10.14 -10.15 -4.91
N THR A 11 10.03 -11.06 -3.94
CA THR A 11 11.14 -11.91 -3.52
C THR A 11 11.48 -13.03 -4.50
N LYS A 12 10.52 -13.47 -5.31
CA LYS A 12 10.74 -14.46 -6.37
C LYS A 12 11.03 -13.84 -7.73
N GLY A 13 11.10 -12.51 -7.83
CA GLY A 13 11.37 -11.81 -9.09
C GLY A 13 10.30 -12.01 -10.16
N TRP A 14 9.03 -12.19 -9.77
CA TRP A 14 7.93 -12.20 -10.74
C TRP A 14 7.68 -10.79 -11.30
N TRP A 15 7.94 -9.78 -10.47
CA TRP A 15 7.90 -8.38 -10.83
C TRP A 15 9.10 -7.66 -10.21
N ASP A 16 9.78 -6.84 -11.00
CA ASP A 16 10.90 -6.02 -10.53
C ASP A 16 10.45 -4.98 -9.51
N ALA A 17 9.28 -4.37 -9.75
CA ALA A 17 8.65 -3.39 -8.88
C ALA A 17 7.25 -3.86 -8.48
N VAL A 18 6.95 -3.73 -7.18
CA VAL A 18 5.64 -4.06 -6.61
C VAL A 18 5.23 -2.93 -5.68
N THR A 19 4.07 -2.34 -5.94
CA THR A 19 3.46 -1.31 -5.09
C THR A 19 2.15 -1.82 -4.50
N VAL A 20 2.00 -1.72 -3.19
CA VAL A 20 0.73 -1.95 -2.50
C VAL A 20 0.14 -0.60 -2.12
N VAL A 21 -1.04 -0.29 -2.66
CA VAL A 21 -1.78 0.95 -2.38
C VAL A 21 -2.89 0.67 -1.38
N ILE A 22 -2.84 1.33 -0.23
CA ILE A 22 -3.87 1.29 0.81
C ILE A 22 -4.89 2.40 0.52
N TRP A 23 -6.13 2.03 0.19
CA TRP A 23 -7.18 2.97 -0.18
C TRP A 23 -8.51 2.62 0.49
N GLY A 24 -9.21 3.64 0.98
CA GLY A 24 -10.54 3.53 1.57
C GLY A 24 -10.45 3.19 3.05
N SER A 25 -11.42 2.44 3.56
CA SER A 25 -11.48 2.04 4.97
C SER A 25 -10.30 1.15 5.40
N THR A 26 -9.58 0.55 4.45
CA THR A 26 -8.36 -0.22 4.71
C THR A 26 -7.24 0.62 5.32
N ALA A 27 -7.24 1.95 5.13
CA ALA A 27 -6.30 2.86 5.78
C ALA A 27 -6.44 2.82 7.32
N LYS A 28 -7.68 2.79 7.83
CA LYS A 28 -7.96 2.65 9.25
C LYS A 28 -7.50 1.28 9.77
N LEU A 29 -7.87 0.21 9.07
CA LEU A 29 -7.49 -1.15 9.43
C LEU A 29 -5.96 -1.33 9.47
N ALA A 30 -5.24 -0.76 8.50
CA ALA A 30 -3.78 -0.79 8.44
C ALA A 30 -3.13 -0.08 9.63
N ALA A 31 -3.74 0.99 10.13
CA ALA A 31 -3.24 1.77 11.25
C ALA A 31 -3.58 1.17 12.62
N GLU A 32 -4.69 0.45 12.75
CA GLU A 32 -5.18 -0.05 14.06
C GLU A 32 -4.85 -1.52 14.32
N SER A 33 -4.74 -2.36 13.28
CA SER A 33 -4.54 -3.81 13.45
C SER A 33 -3.06 -4.18 13.51
N GLU A 34 -2.58 -4.64 14.66
CA GLU A 34 -1.19 -5.10 14.85
C GLU A 34 -0.77 -6.20 13.84
N VAL A 35 -1.69 -7.12 13.53
CA VAL A 35 -1.47 -8.19 12.55
C VAL A 35 -1.25 -7.62 11.14
N ILE A 36 -1.99 -6.58 10.77
CA ILE A 36 -1.81 -5.92 9.47
C ILE A 36 -0.53 -5.08 9.48
N GLN A 37 -0.25 -4.35 10.56
CA GLN A 37 0.99 -3.59 10.69
C GLN A 37 2.23 -4.49 10.58
N LEU A 38 2.20 -5.70 11.16
CA LEU A 38 3.28 -6.67 11.02
C LEU A 38 3.50 -7.05 9.55
N LYS A 39 2.43 -7.35 8.83
CA LYS A 39 2.51 -7.66 7.39
C LYS A 39 3.03 -6.49 6.56
N LEU A 40 2.63 -5.27 6.87
CA LEU A 40 3.14 -4.08 6.18
C LEU A 40 4.64 -3.88 6.42
N ARG A 41 5.12 -4.12 7.65
CA ARG A 41 6.57 -4.10 7.95
C ARG A 41 7.33 -5.17 7.17
N GLU A 42 6.80 -6.39 7.09
CA GLU A 42 7.42 -7.46 6.29
C GLU A 42 7.51 -7.08 4.81
N LEU A 43 6.48 -6.44 4.25
CA LEU A 43 6.47 -5.97 2.86
C LEU A 43 7.55 -4.91 2.62
N LEU A 44 7.61 -3.90 3.49
CA LEU A 44 8.62 -2.85 3.43
C LEU A 44 10.05 -3.44 3.51
N GLN A 45 10.28 -4.40 4.41
CA GLN A 45 11.58 -5.05 4.59
C GLN A 45 12.05 -5.82 3.35
N VAL A 46 11.15 -6.41 2.58
CA VAL A 46 11.51 -7.12 1.32
C VAL A 46 11.54 -6.18 0.10
N GLY A 47 11.38 -4.87 0.30
CA GLY A 47 11.47 -3.87 -0.77
C GLY A 47 10.20 -3.76 -1.62
N VAL A 48 9.04 -4.16 -1.11
CA VAL A 48 7.74 -3.77 -1.70
C VAL A 48 7.48 -2.31 -1.31
N HIS A 49 7.13 -1.48 -2.30
CA HIS A 49 6.68 -0.11 -2.01
C HIS A 49 5.28 -0.16 -1.41
N VAL A 50 5.08 0.51 -0.29
CA VAL A 50 3.76 0.60 0.36
C VAL A 50 3.37 2.06 0.43
N SER A 51 2.22 2.38 -0.15
CA SER A 51 1.69 3.74 -0.21
C SER A 51 0.22 3.76 0.19
N ALA A 52 -0.28 4.87 0.70
CA ALA A 52 -1.64 5.05 1.17
C ALA A 52 -2.27 6.34 0.65
N CYS A 53 -3.57 6.30 0.37
CA CYS A 53 -4.34 7.47 -0.02
C CYS A 53 -4.46 8.46 1.15
N LYS A 54 -3.87 9.64 1.00
CA LYS A 54 -3.87 10.72 1.99
C LYS A 54 -5.27 11.18 2.35
N ALA A 55 -6.16 11.37 1.37
CA ALA A 55 -7.55 11.76 1.65
C ALA A 55 -8.27 10.75 2.56
N CYS A 56 -8.05 9.45 2.33
CA CYS A 56 -8.61 8.41 3.19
C CYS A 56 -7.94 8.38 4.57
N ALA A 57 -6.60 8.49 4.61
CA ALA A 57 -5.86 8.51 5.87
C ALA A 57 -6.25 9.70 6.76
N ASP A 58 -6.42 10.89 6.17
CA ASP A 58 -6.87 12.11 6.84
C ASP A 58 -8.32 11.94 7.33
N GLN A 59 -9.22 11.36 6.51
CA GLN A 59 -10.61 11.07 6.88
C GLN A 59 -10.72 10.20 8.14
N PHE A 60 -9.80 9.26 8.33
CA PHE A 60 -9.77 8.38 9.51
C PHE A 60 -8.81 8.87 10.61
N GLY A 61 -8.10 9.98 10.41
CA GLY A 61 -7.14 10.51 11.40
C GLY A 61 -5.88 9.65 11.58
N VAL A 62 -5.51 8.85 10.59
CA VAL A 62 -4.43 7.84 10.70
C VAL A 62 -3.16 8.17 9.90
N THR A 63 -3.11 9.34 9.25
CA THR A 63 -1.97 9.79 8.44
C THR A 63 -0.64 9.73 9.17
N GLY A 64 -0.58 10.23 10.41
CA GLY A 64 0.63 10.19 11.23
C GLY A 64 1.10 8.76 11.49
N LYS A 65 0.18 7.90 11.92
CA LYS A 65 0.48 6.49 12.22
C LYS A 65 1.02 5.72 11.02
N LEU A 66 0.42 5.90 9.84
CA LEU A 66 0.88 5.26 8.60
C LEU A 66 2.28 5.78 8.21
N THR A 67 2.50 7.09 8.32
CA THR A 67 3.80 7.71 8.01
C THR A 67 4.90 7.19 8.94
N GLU A 68 4.64 7.09 10.25
CA GLU A 68 5.58 6.53 11.25
C GLU A 68 5.94 5.06 10.96
N MET A 69 5.05 4.31 10.33
CA MET A 69 5.31 2.93 9.92
C MET A 69 6.16 2.83 8.65
N GLY A 70 6.56 3.94 8.03
CA GLY A 70 7.30 3.97 6.78
C GLY A 70 6.43 3.79 5.53
N VAL A 71 5.10 3.95 5.66
CA VAL A 71 4.18 3.98 4.51
C VAL A 71 4.19 5.37 3.90
N GLU A 72 4.35 5.46 2.58
CA GLU A 72 4.18 6.71 1.84
C GLU A 72 2.71 7.15 1.90
N VAL A 73 2.42 8.41 2.21
CA VAL A 73 1.03 8.91 2.27
C VAL A 73 0.85 10.09 1.31
N VAL A 74 0.19 9.83 0.17
CA VAL A 74 0.02 10.79 -0.94
C VAL A 74 -1.40 10.81 -1.48
N TYR A 75 -1.77 11.85 -2.21
CA TYR A 75 -3.07 11.89 -2.90
C TYR A 75 -3.03 10.97 -4.12
N TRP A 76 -3.68 9.81 -4.01
CA TRP A 76 -3.66 8.75 -5.03
C TRP A 76 -4.57 8.98 -6.25
N GLY A 77 -5.33 10.07 -6.29
CA GLY A 77 -6.24 10.35 -7.41
C GLY A 77 -5.53 10.47 -8.76
N VAL A 78 -4.48 11.29 -8.84
CA VAL A 78 -3.70 11.48 -10.08
C VAL A 78 -2.89 10.22 -10.43
N PRO A 79 -2.08 9.63 -9.52
CA PRO A 79 -1.30 8.42 -9.85
C PRO A 79 -2.15 7.23 -10.29
N LEU A 80 -3.32 6.99 -9.67
CA LEU A 80 -4.21 5.92 -10.14
C LEU A 80 -4.75 6.21 -11.54
N THR A 81 -5.13 7.46 -11.80
CA THR A 81 -5.65 7.84 -13.12
C THR A 81 -4.60 7.61 -14.21
N GLU A 82 -3.32 7.85 -13.92
CA GLU A 82 -2.21 7.58 -14.84
C GLU A 82 -2.04 6.08 -15.10
N ILE A 83 -1.99 5.24 -14.05
CA ILE A 83 -1.94 3.77 -14.16
C ILE A 83 -3.06 3.25 -15.07
N LEU A 84 -4.29 3.74 -14.87
CA LEU A 84 -5.45 3.34 -15.66
C LEU A 84 -5.35 3.78 -17.13
N LYS A 85 -4.97 5.04 -17.37
CA LYS A 85 -4.81 5.58 -18.73
C LYS A 85 -3.70 4.87 -19.51
N ASN A 86 -2.61 4.52 -18.82
CA ASN A 86 -1.47 3.83 -19.40
C ASN A 86 -1.71 2.31 -19.57
N ARG A 87 -2.84 1.78 -19.05
CA ARG A 87 -3.15 0.35 -19.03
C ARG A 87 -2.06 -0.48 -18.35
N GLU A 88 -1.48 0.08 -17.30
CA GLU A 88 -0.49 -0.61 -16.49
C GLU A 88 -1.14 -1.76 -15.68
N PRO A 89 -0.37 -2.80 -15.31
CA PRO A 89 -0.88 -3.88 -14.47
C PRO A 89 -1.42 -3.36 -13.14
N LEU A 90 -2.73 -3.50 -12.93
CA LEU A 90 -3.41 -3.10 -11.69
C LEU A 90 -4.29 -4.25 -11.21
N LEU A 91 -4.10 -4.64 -9.94
CA LEU A 91 -4.92 -5.64 -9.26
C LEU A 91 -5.69 -4.97 -8.12
N THR A 92 -7.01 -4.91 -8.24
CA THR A 92 -7.93 -4.35 -7.23
C THR A 92 -8.57 -5.48 -6.42
N ILE A 93 -8.46 -5.43 -5.08
CA ILE A 93 -8.91 -6.47 -4.14
C ILE A 93 -9.74 -5.84 -3.03
#